data_AF-A0A497GUX9-F1
#
_entry.id   AF-A0A497GUX9-F1
#
_cell.length_a   1.000
_cell.length_b   1.000
_cell.length_c   1.000
_cell.angle_alpha   90.00
_cell.angle_beta   90.00
_cell.angle_gamma   90.00
#
_symmetry.space_group_name_H-M   'P 1'
#
loop_
_entity.id
_entity.type
_entity.pdbx_description
1 polymer ?
#
loop_
_entity_poly.entity_id
_entity_poly.type
_entity_poly.pdbx_seq_one_letter_code
_entity_poly.pdbx_strand_id
1 'polypeptide(L)'
;MKIKIILLTLIALIFFGGCSKELDEYNKPAVYWYSKIIESISDANLEKADDYYSSLQGEHIGSPLLPEATMILAIAHMHYEEYLLSEHFLNEYMKRYANPNEKEFADFMKIKSKYMALPNPRRDQALINESIKDAEKFKRDYPNSMYFHVIDTMLTNLHMAEAALNETIADLYERIDKPKSAEYYRNIKPQPWIRWDEIQRANSPWYRAWFEGDGTQSWYGFLLPDTRSVVSRNSVNEEDSDMNVTNQTDL
;
A
#
# COMPACT_ATOMS: atom_id res chain seq x y z
N MET A 1 -22.60 50.26 -11.64
CA MET A 1 -22.53 50.15 -10.16
C MET A 1 -22.97 48.79 -9.62
N LYS A 2 -24.12 48.24 -10.04
CA LYS A 2 -24.67 46.98 -9.51
C LYS A 2 -23.73 45.75 -9.65
N ILE A 3 -23.04 45.60 -10.79
CA ILE A 3 -22.10 44.48 -11.02
C ILE A 3 -20.86 44.55 -10.11
N LYS A 4 -20.35 45.76 -9.82
CA LYS A 4 -19.22 45.94 -8.90
C LYS A 4 -19.60 45.57 -7.45
N ILE A 5 -20.85 45.82 -7.06
CA ILE A 5 -21.39 45.46 -5.74
C ILE A 5 -21.59 43.93 -5.63
N ILE A 6 -22.04 43.28 -6.71
CA ILE A 6 -22.19 41.81 -6.75
C ILE A 6 -20.80 41.11 -6.70
N LEU A 7 -19.80 41.65 -7.41
CA LEU A 7 -18.44 41.10 -7.35
C LEU A 7 -17.82 41.28 -5.94
N LEU A 8 -18.06 42.42 -5.30
CA LEU A 8 -17.55 42.71 -3.95
C LEU A 8 -18.20 41.81 -2.87
N THR A 9 -19.48 41.48 -3.04
CA THR A 9 -20.19 40.57 -2.13
C THR A 9 -19.77 39.11 -2.31
N LEU A 10 -19.51 38.67 -3.54
CA LEU A 10 -18.95 37.33 -3.81
C LEU A 10 -17.55 37.17 -3.22
N ILE A 11 -16.71 38.20 -3.35
CA ILE A 11 -15.36 38.22 -2.77
C ILE A 11 -15.43 38.21 -1.24
N ALA A 12 -16.35 38.97 -0.63
CA ALA A 12 -16.54 38.96 0.83
C ALA A 12 -16.99 37.57 1.33
N LEU A 13 -17.85 36.86 0.60
CA LEU A 13 -18.28 35.50 1.00
C LEU A 13 -17.12 34.50 1.02
N ILE A 14 -16.16 34.64 0.10
CA ILE A 14 -14.96 33.79 0.04
C ILE A 14 -14.00 34.11 1.21
N PHE A 15 -13.90 35.39 1.62
CA PHE A 15 -13.03 35.79 2.74
C PHE A 15 -13.60 35.48 4.13
N PHE A 16 -14.93 35.39 4.29
CA PHE A 16 -15.56 35.08 5.58
C PHE A 16 -15.94 33.59 5.77
N GLY A 17 -15.73 32.73 4.77
CA GLY A 17 -15.85 31.27 4.89
C GLY A 17 -14.67 30.59 5.59
N GLY A 18 -13.97 31.30 6.49
CA GLY A 18 -12.81 30.78 7.21
C GLY A 18 -13.18 29.68 8.20
N CYS A 19 -12.28 28.71 8.37
CA CYS A 19 -12.39 27.61 9.32
C CYS A 19 -12.63 28.16 10.75
N SER A 20 -13.77 27.79 11.34
CA SER A 20 -14.03 27.95 12.76
C SER A 20 -12.94 27.20 13.54
N LYS A 21 -12.21 27.87 14.43
CA LYS A 21 -11.34 27.16 15.38
C LYS A 21 -12.24 26.35 16.31
N GLU A 22 -12.12 25.04 16.27
CA GLU A 22 -12.74 24.19 17.30
C GLU A 22 -12.11 24.53 18.65
N LEU A 23 -12.94 24.55 19.70
CA LEU A 23 -12.48 24.83 21.05
C LEU A 23 -11.76 23.59 21.56
N ASP A 24 -10.52 23.76 22.01
CA ASP A 24 -9.77 22.67 22.62
C ASP A 24 -10.48 22.22 23.91
N GLU A 25 -10.95 20.98 23.91
CA GLU A 25 -11.55 20.35 25.07
C GLU A 25 -10.50 19.54 25.81
N TYR A 26 -10.50 19.60 27.14
CA TYR A 26 -9.56 18.86 27.99
C TYR A 26 -10.27 18.33 29.23
N ASN A 27 -9.63 17.34 29.88
CA ASN A 27 -10.04 16.78 31.17
C ASN A 27 -11.47 16.23 31.17
N LYS A 28 -11.78 15.42 30.15
CA LYS A 28 -13.07 14.75 30.00
C LYS A 28 -12.95 13.28 30.41
N PRO A 29 -14.03 12.63 30.86
CA PRO A 29 -13.95 11.22 31.21
C PRO A 29 -13.65 10.35 29.98
N ALA A 30 -13.02 9.19 30.16
CA ALA A 30 -12.66 8.28 29.06
C ALA A 30 -13.84 7.94 28.12
N VAL A 31 -15.03 7.75 28.69
CA VAL A 31 -16.27 7.46 27.94
C VAL A 31 -16.66 8.60 27.00
N TYR A 32 -16.39 9.85 27.39
CA TYR A 32 -16.66 11.02 26.55
C TYR A 32 -15.78 10.99 25.31
N TRP A 33 -14.48 10.82 25.48
CA TRP A 33 -13.54 10.73 24.37
C TRP A 33 -13.86 9.56 23.44
N TYR A 34 -14.14 8.39 24.01
CA TYR A 34 -14.57 7.23 23.23
C TYR A 34 -15.84 7.53 22.41
N SER A 35 -16.85 8.14 23.02
CA SER A 35 -18.10 8.51 22.30
C SER A 35 -17.82 9.46 21.15
N LYS A 36 -16.90 10.41 21.33
CA LYS A 36 -16.47 11.36 20.31
C LYS A 36 -15.69 10.71 19.17
N ILE A 37 -14.86 9.70 19.45
CA ILE A 37 -14.22 8.88 18.42
C ILE A 37 -15.29 8.22 17.54
N ILE A 38 -16.30 7.57 18.15
CA ILE A 38 -17.36 6.89 17.41
C ILE A 38 -18.21 7.87 16.58
N GLU A 39 -18.56 9.03 17.15
CA GLU A 39 -19.28 10.11 16.45
C GLU A 39 -18.50 10.60 15.23
N SER A 40 -17.21 10.92 15.40
CA SER A 40 -16.34 11.38 14.31
C SER A 40 -16.17 10.34 13.21
N ILE A 41 -16.03 9.05 13.55
CA ILE A 41 -15.96 7.96 12.57
C ILE A 41 -17.28 7.85 11.79
N SER A 42 -18.43 7.95 12.47
CA SER A 42 -19.74 7.94 11.83
C SER A 42 -19.91 9.12 10.85
N ASP A 43 -19.29 10.25 11.15
CA ASP A 43 -19.29 11.44 10.31
C ASP A 43 -18.20 11.42 9.21
N ALA A 44 -17.49 10.30 9.05
CA ALA A 44 -16.37 10.12 8.12
C ALA A 44 -15.18 11.08 8.38
N ASN A 45 -15.08 11.64 9.58
CA ASN A 45 -14.01 12.56 9.98
C ASN A 45 -12.95 11.82 10.80
N LEU A 46 -12.08 11.08 10.12
CA LEU A 46 -11.07 10.24 10.78
C LEU A 46 -9.96 11.06 11.47
N GLU A 47 -9.56 12.20 10.91
CA GLU A 47 -8.58 13.09 11.53
C GLU A 47 -9.04 13.52 12.93
N LYS A 48 -10.31 13.91 13.05
CA LYS A 48 -10.90 14.27 14.34
C LYS A 48 -11.06 13.06 15.27
N ALA A 49 -11.30 11.87 14.72
CA ALA A 49 -11.34 10.64 15.51
C ALA A 49 -9.95 10.32 16.10
N ASP A 50 -8.88 10.52 15.32
CA ASP A 50 -7.48 10.33 15.75
C ASP A 50 -7.07 11.35 16.82
N ASP A 51 -7.51 12.59 16.70
CA ASP A 51 -7.31 13.62 17.72
C ASP A 51 -7.98 13.23 19.04
N TYR A 52 -9.24 12.78 19.00
CA TYR A 52 -9.94 12.31 20.19
C TYR A 52 -9.35 11.04 20.79
N TYR A 53 -8.80 10.15 19.97
CA TYR A 53 -8.05 8.99 20.43
C TYR A 53 -6.76 9.40 21.12
N SER A 54 -6.05 10.39 20.60
CA SER A 54 -4.85 10.95 21.23
C SER A 54 -5.19 11.54 22.60
N SER A 55 -6.32 12.24 22.74
CA SER A 55 -6.83 12.72 24.04
C SER A 55 -7.19 11.56 24.98
N LEU A 56 -7.88 10.53 24.49
CA LEU A 56 -8.19 9.34 25.29
C LEU A 56 -6.93 8.65 25.81
N GLN A 57 -5.94 8.44 24.94
CA GLN A 57 -4.70 7.76 25.25
C GLN A 57 -3.81 8.57 26.20
N GLY A 58 -3.76 9.90 26.01
CA GLY A 58 -2.98 10.82 26.84
C GLY A 58 -3.57 11.02 28.24
N GLU A 59 -4.89 11.23 28.34
CA GLU A 59 -5.56 11.49 29.62
C GLU A 59 -5.87 10.19 30.39
N HIS A 60 -6.14 9.07 29.69
CA HIS A 60 -6.62 7.83 30.29
C HIS A 60 -5.85 6.59 29.78
N ILE A 61 -4.53 6.59 29.94
CA ILE A 61 -3.63 5.53 29.42
C ILE A 61 -3.99 4.09 29.84
N GLY A 62 -4.67 3.91 30.99
CA GLY A 62 -5.12 2.62 31.51
C GLY A 62 -6.59 2.31 31.23
N SER A 63 -7.25 3.09 30.37
CA SER A 63 -8.68 2.91 30.08
C SER A 63 -8.96 1.55 29.43
N PRO A 64 -9.98 0.80 29.89
CA PRO A 64 -10.41 -0.44 29.24
C PRO A 64 -11.03 -0.21 27.85
N LEU A 65 -11.30 1.05 27.48
CA LEU A 65 -11.85 1.43 26.18
C LEU A 65 -10.77 1.56 25.09
N LEU A 66 -9.50 1.65 25.47
CA LEU A 66 -8.40 1.80 24.50
C LEU A 66 -8.29 0.64 23.52
N PRO A 67 -8.29 -0.64 23.95
CA PRO A 67 -8.23 -1.77 23.01
C PRO A 67 -9.30 -1.72 21.92
N GLU A 68 -10.54 -1.45 22.33
CA GLU A 68 -11.67 -1.37 21.41
C GLU A 68 -11.56 -0.17 20.49
N ALA A 69 -11.25 1.02 21.02
CA ALA A 69 -11.06 2.23 20.23
C ALA A 69 -9.96 2.05 19.17
N THR A 70 -8.81 1.48 19.54
CA THR A 70 -7.70 1.21 18.61
C THR A 70 -8.12 0.26 17.49
N MET A 71 -8.86 -0.81 17.81
CA MET A 71 -9.34 -1.75 16.79
C MET A 71 -10.38 -1.10 15.87
N ILE A 72 -11.29 -0.29 16.42
CA ILE A 72 -12.29 0.43 15.63
C ILE A 72 -11.62 1.41 14.66
N LEU A 73 -10.62 2.18 15.12
CA LEU A 73 -9.85 3.07 14.25
C LEU A 73 -9.13 2.30 13.15
N ALA A 74 -8.45 1.20 13.48
CA ALA A 74 -7.83 0.34 12.48
C ALA A 74 -8.80 -0.10 11.38
N ILE A 75 -10.02 -0.49 11.75
CA ILE A 75 -11.07 -0.89 10.80
C ILE A 75 -11.59 0.31 10.02
N ALA A 76 -11.78 1.47 10.67
CA ALA A 76 -12.24 2.69 10.03
C ALA A 76 -11.24 3.17 8.97
N HIS A 77 -9.96 3.31 9.30
CA HIS A 77 -8.93 3.68 8.32
C HIS A 77 -8.87 2.69 7.15
N MET A 78 -8.99 1.37 7.40
CA MET A 78 -9.05 0.39 6.32
C MET A 78 -10.29 0.59 5.42
N HIS A 79 -11.45 0.90 6.00
CA HIS A 79 -12.69 1.16 5.28
C HIS A 79 -12.58 2.40 4.37
N TYR A 80 -11.85 3.42 4.81
CA TYR A 80 -11.57 4.63 4.03
C TYR A 80 -10.28 4.55 3.20
N GLU A 81 -9.75 3.33 2.99
CA GLU A 81 -8.56 3.06 2.17
C GLU A 81 -7.25 3.68 2.68
N GLU A 82 -7.21 4.10 3.94
CA GLU A 82 -6.03 4.60 4.65
C GLU A 82 -5.22 3.44 5.27
N TYR A 83 -4.78 2.52 4.41
CA TYR A 83 -4.20 1.24 4.82
C TYR A 83 -2.95 1.36 5.70
N LEU A 84 -2.15 2.41 5.51
CA LEU A 84 -0.97 2.68 6.33
C LEU A 84 -1.35 3.03 7.78
N LEU A 85 -2.39 3.84 7.96
CA LEU A 85 -2.93 4.18 9.29
C LEU A 85 -3.62 2.96 9.92
N SER A 86 -4.35 2.18 9.12
CA SER A 86 -4.89 0.91 9.57
C SER A 86 -3.80 -0.04 10.11
N GLU A 87 -2.70 -0.23 9.36
CA GLU A 87 -1.57 -1.02 9.80
C GLU A 87 -0.91 -0.43 11.07
N HIS A 88 -0.81 0.91 11.16
CA HIS A 88 -0.30 1.57 12.35
C HIS A 88 -1.12 1.20 13.61
N PHE A 89 -2.43 1.39 13.58
CA PHE A 89 -3.30 1.06 14.71
C PHE A 89 -3.34 -0.44 15.03
N LEU A 90 -3.31 -1.32 14.02
CA LEU A 90 -3.20 -2.77 14.24
C LEU A 90 -1.89 -3.14 14.94
N ASN A 91 -0.77 -2.53 14.55
CA ASN A 91 0.51 -2.74 15.21
C ASN A 91 0.50 -2.23 16.65
N GLU A 92 -0.16 -1.08 16.93
CA GLU A 92 -0.36 -0.60 18.30
C GLU A 92 -1.18 -1.60 19.12
N TYR A 93 -2.30 -2.06 18.57
CA TYR A 93 -3.20 -3.00 19.22
C TYR A 93 -2.48 -4.30 19.61
N MET A 94 -1.73 -4.88 18.66
CA MET A 94 -0.96 -6.10 18.90
C MET A 94 0.13 -5.93 19.96
N LYS A 95 0.77 -4.75 20.02
CA LYS A 95 1.85 -4.49 20.97
C LYS A 95 1.35 -4.26 22.40
N ARG A 96 0.18 -3.64 22.54
CA ARG A 96 -0.28 -3.10 23.84
C ARG A 96 -1.43 -3.89 24.45
N TYR A 97 -2.32 -4.45 23.63
CA TYR A 97 -3.63 -4.90 24.09
C TYR A 97 -3.93 -6.36 23.77
N ALA A 98 -3.48 -6.85 22.61
CA ALA A 98 -3.92 -8.15 22.09
C ALA A 98 -3.50 -9.33 22.99
N ASN A 99 -4.47 -10.17 23.33
CA ASN A 99 -4.24 -11.53 23.82
C ASN A 99 -3.94 -12.49 22.65
N PRO A 100 -3.54 -13.76 22.91
CA PRO A 100 -3.20 -14.70 21.83
C PRO A 100 -4.29 -14.92 20.77
N ASN A 101 -5.57 -14.96 21.16
CA ASN A 101 -6.68 -15.15 20.23
C ASN A 101 -6.95 -13.86 19.41
N GLU A 102 -6.83 -12.70 20.06
CA GLU A 102 -6.98 -11.40 19.40
C GLU A 102 -5.82 -11.10 18.44
N LYS A 103 -4.63 -11.62 18.74
CA LYS A 103 -3.45 -11.46 17.90
C LYS A 103 -3.63 -12.16 16.55
N GLU A 104 -4.23 -13.34 16.54
CA GLU A 104 -4.59 -14.02 15.28
C GLU A 104 -5.50 -13.12 14.42
N PHE A 105 -6.55 -12.55 15.00
CA PHE A 105 -7.44 -11.64 14.27
C PHE A 105 -6.70 -10.37 13.77
N ALA A 106 -5.86 -9.77 14.61
CA ALA A 106 -5.09 -8.59 14.23
C ALA A 106 -4.06 -8.87 13.12
N ASP A 107 -3.37 -10.02 13.17
CA ASP A 107 -2.46 -10.47 12.10
C ASP A 107 -3.23 -10.67 10.78
N PHE A 108 -4.42 -11.29 10.84
CA PHE A 108 -5.31 -11.43 9.67
C PHE A 108 -5.70 -10.06 9.09
N MET A 109 -6.15 -9.14 9.93
CA MET A 109 -6.57 -7.79 9.51
C MET A 109 -5.40 -7.00 8.92
N LYS A 110 -4.18 -7.19 9.43
CA LYS A 110 -2.98 -6.55 8.90
C LYS A 110 -2.66 -7.04 7.49
N ILE A 111 -2.70 -8.35 7.26
CA ILE A 111 -2.50 -8.94 5.93
C ILE A 111 -3.58 -8.45 4.97
N LYS A 112 -4.83 -8.41 5.42
CA LYS A 112 -5.95 -7.88 4.65
C LYS A 112 -5.72 -6.41 4.26
N SER A 113 -5.28 -5.56 5.18
CA SER A 113 -4.97 -4.15 4.91
C SER A 113 -3.90 -4.01 3.83
N LYS A 114 -2.78 -4.75 3.95
CA LYS A 114 -1.70 -4.77 2.94
C LYS A 114 -2.17 -5.28 1.58
N TYR A 115 -3.01 -6.32 1.56
CA TYR A 115 -3.60 -6.84 0.34
C TYR A 115 -4.51 -5.81 -0.35
N MET A 116 -5.33 -5.09 0.41
CA MET A 116 -6.22 -4.05 -0.11
C MET A 116 -5.45 -2.79 -0.56
N ALA A 117 -4.28 -2.54 0.01
CA ALA A 117 -3.37 -1.47 -0.42
C ALA A 117 -2.72 -1.69 -1.80
N LEU A 118 -3.01 -2.82 -2.47
CA LEU A 118 -2.50 -3.16 -3.81
C LEU A 118 -3.58 -2.99 -4.90
N PRO A 119 -4.06 -1.76 -5.21
CA PRO A 119 -5.03 -1.57 -6.29
C PRO A 119 -4.42 -1.88 -7.66
N ASN A 120 -3.09 -1.71 -7.81
CA ASN A 120 -2.34 -2.00 -9.02
C ASN A 120 -1.08 -2.82 -8.68
N PRO A 121 -1.15 -4.16 -8.73
CA PRO A 121 -0.03 -5.01 -8.32
C PRO A 121 1.25 -4.84 -9.16
N ARG A 122 1.17 -4.19 -10.33
CA ARG A 122 2.34 -3.95 -11.21
C ARG A 122 3.32 -2.91 -10.67
N ARG A 123 3.03 -2.24 -9.54
CA ARG A 123 3.74 -1.02 -9.14
C ARG A 123 4.52 -1.13 -7.84
N ASP A 124 4.17 -2.09 -6.97
CA ASP A 124 4.77 -2.20 -5.65
C ASP A 124 5.26 -3.62 -5.36
N GLN A 125 6.47 -3.91 -5.85
CA GLN A 125 7.12 -5.21 -5.64
C GLN A 125 7.39 -5.47 -4.15
N ALA A 126 7.74 -4.44 -3.39
CA ALA A 126 8.08 -4.57 -1.99
C ALA A 126 6.85 -4.99 -1.18
N LEU A 127 5.73 -4.29 -1.37
CA LEU A 127 4.49 -4.59 -0.67
C LEU A 127 3.93 -5.97 -1.02
N ILE A 128 4.03 -6.41 -2.28
CA ILE A 128 3.66 -7.79 -2.67
C ILE A 128 4.49 -8.81 -1.91
N ASN A 129 5.82 -8.66 -1.94
CA ASN A 129 6.74 -9.60 -1.30
C ASN A 129 6.55 -9.66 0.22
N GLU A 130 6.31 -8.51 0.85
CA GLU A 130 5.99 -8.45 2.28
C GLU A 130 4.65 -9.10 2.59
N SER A 131 3.63 -8.85 1.77
CA SER A 131 2.30 -9.44 1.95
C SER A 131 2.33 -10.97 1.81
N ILE A 132 3.10 -11.50 0.85
CA ILE A 132 3.32 -12.95 0.70
C ILE A 132 3.98 -13.52 1.96
N LYS A 133 5.06 -12.90 2.44
CA LYS A 133 5.76 -13.35 3.66
C LYS A 133 4.85 -13.36 4.89
N ASP A 134 4.06 -12.30 5.07
CA ASP A 134 3.14 -12.17 6.20
C ASP A 134 2.01 -13.21 6.11
N ALA A 135 1.45 -13.43 4.91
CA ALA A 135 0.42 -14.43 4.67
C ALA A 135 0.91 -15.87 4.89
N GLU A 136 2.12 -16.21 4.42
CA GLU A 136 2.71 -17.52 4.69
C GLU A 136 3.02 -17.70 6.19
N LYS A 137 3.53 -16.65 6.83
CA LYS A 137 3.78 -16.67 8.28
C LYS A 137 2.48 -16.93 9.04
N PHE A 138 1.39 -16.26 8.67
CA PHE A 138 0.07 -16.51 9.26
C PHE A 138 -0.35 -17.97 9.13
N LYS A 139 -0.23 -18.58 7.95
CA LYS A 139 -0.59 -19.99 7.74
C LYS A 139 0.25 -20.94 8.57
N ARG A 140 1.53 -20.62 8.81
CA ARG A 140 2.43 -21.42 9.67
C ARG A 140 2.08 -21.26 11.16
N ASP A 141 1.80 -20.04 11.59
CA ASP A 141 1.54 -19.71 12.99
C ASP A 141 0.13 -20.15 13.42
N TYR A 142 -0.84 -20.09 12.51
CA TYR A 142 -2.26 -20.37 12.77
C TYR A 142 -2.86 -21.38 11.76
N PRO A 143 -2.39 -22.64 11.73
CA PRO A 143 -2.83 -23.63 10.74
C PRO A 143 -4.31 -24.03 10.85
N ASN A 144 -4.92 -23.85 12.02
CA ASN A 144 -6.33 -24.14 12.28
C ASN A 144 -7.20 -22.87 12.39
N SER A 145 -6.70 -21.75 11.88
CA SER A 145 -7.41 -20.46 11.90
C SER A 145 -8.71 -20.51 11.11
N MET A 146 -9.76 -19.84 11.60
CA MET A 146 -10.97 -19.60 10.81
C MET A 146 -10.72 -18.73 9.56
N TYR A 147 -9.63 -17.97 9.54
CA TYR A 147 -9.27 -17.07 8.44
C TYR A 147 -8.34 -17.74 7.40
N PHE A 148 -7.92 -18.98 7.65
CA PHE A 148 -6.91 -19.67 6.83
C PHE A 148 -7.23 -19.66 5.34
N HIS A 149 -8.46 -20.04 4.96
CA HIS A 149 -8.86 -20.10 3.55
C HIS A 149 -8.95 -18.73 2.88
N VAL A 150 -9.29 -17.69 3.65
CA VAL A 150 -9.32 -16.31 3.14
C VAL A 150 -7.90 -15.83 2.86
N ILE A 151 -6.98 -16.09 3.79
CA ILE A 151 -5.55 -15.81 3.61
C ILE A 151 -4.96 -16.61 2.46
N ASP A 152 -5.33 -17.88 2.30
CA ASP A 152 -4.88 -18.73 1.21
C ASP A 152 -5.31 -18.19 -0.16
N THR A 153 -6.53 -17.67 -0.24
CA THR A 153 -7.04 -16.99 -1.44
C THR A 153 -6.24 -15.72 -1.74
N MET A 154 -6.00 -14.87 -0.72
CA MET A 154 -5.17 -13.67 -0.86
C MET A 154 -3.75 -14.01 -1.31
N LEU A 155 -3.13 -15.03 -0.70
CA LEU A 155 -1.79 -15.51 -1.05
C LEU A 155 -1.71 -16.01 -2.50
N THR A 156 -2.71 -16.76 -2.95
CA THR A 156 -2.81 -17.20 -4.35
C THR A 156 -2.86 -16.01 -5.30
N ASN A 157 -3.68 -14.99 -4.99
CA ASN A 157 -3.75 -13.76 -5.77
C ASN A 157 -2.43 -12.99 -5.78
N LEU A 158 -1.72 -12.95 -4.64
CA LEU A 158 -0.42 -12.30 -4.53
C LEU A 158 0.66 -13.00 -5.37
N HIS A 159 0.68 -14.33 -5.43
CA HIS A 159 1.60 -15.06 -6.32
C HIS A 159 1.29 -14.84 -7.80
N MET A 160 0.01 -14.76 -8.17
CA MET A 160 -0.38 -14.38 -9.54
C MET A 160 0.07 -12.95 -9.88
N ALA A 161 -0.08 -12.03 -8.93
CA ALA A 161 0.40 -10.65 -9.07
C ALA A 161 1.93 -10.58 -9.21
N GLU A 162 2.68 -11.32 -8.39
CA GLU A 162 4.14 -11.41 -8.45
C GLU A 162 4.62 -11.94 -9.80
N ALA A 163 4.02 -13.01 -10.31
CA ALA A 163 4.35 -13.56 -11.62
C ALA A 163 4.06 -12.56 -12.76
N ALA A 164 2.89 -11.90 -12.72
CA ALA A 164 2.54 -10.89 -13.72
C ALA A 164 3.48 -9.66 -13.66
N LEU A 165 3.93 -9.28 -12.47
CA LEU A 165 4.90 -8.21 -12.28
C LEU A 165 6.28 -8.60 -12.85
N ASN A 166 6.79 -9.79 -12.52
CA ASN A 166 8.07 -10.28 -13.04
C ASN A 166 8.10 -10.31 -14.57
N GLU A 167 7.01 -10.74 -15.19
CA GLU A 167 6.86 -10.71 -16.64
C GLU A 167 6.86 -9.29 -17.21
N THR A 168 6.16 -8.35 -16.56
CA THR A 168 6.17 -6.93 -16.95
C THR A 168 7.59 -6.33 -16.83
N ILE A 169 8.35 -6.73 -15.82
CA ILE A 169 9.75 -6.32 -15.63
C ILE A 169 10.63 -6.92 -16.73
N ALA A 170 10.43 -8.18 -17.10
CA ALA A 170 11.16 -8.79 -18.21
C ALA A 170 10.90 -8.07 -19.55
N ASP A 171 9.64 -7.75 -19.85
CA ASP A 171 9.24 -7.01 -21.06
C ASP A 171 9.81 -5.57 -21.06
N LEU A 172 9.97 -4.94 -19.89
CA LEU A 172 10.68 -3.68 -19.78
C LEU A 172 12.17 -3.84 -20.14
N TYR A 173 12.84 -4.86 -19.60
CA TYR A 173 14.26 -5.09 -19.86
C TYR A 173 14.54 -5.45 -21.33
N GLU A 174 13.63 -6.15 -22.00
CA GLU A 174 13.73 -6.43 -23.43
C GLU A 174 13.67 -5.15 -24.27
N ARG A 175 12.81 -4.19 -23.90
CA ARG A 175 12.68 -2.91 -24.61
C ARG A 175 13.85 -1.94 -24.43
N ILE A 176 14.59 -2.05 -23.33
CA ILE A 176 15.78 -1.23 -23.07
C ILE A 176 17.07 -1.97 -23.43
N ASP A 177 16.98 -2.99 -24.29
CA ASP A 177 18.09 -3.79 -24.81
C ASP A 177 18.97 -4.42 -23.70
N LYS A 178 18.35 -4.92 -22.63
CA LYS A 178 19.01 -5.62 -21.51
C LYS A 178 18.55 -7.09 -21.39
N PRO A 179 18.92 -7.97 -22.35
CA PRO A 179 18.39 -9.33 -22.44
C PRO A 179 18.75 -10.23 -21.25
N LYS A 180 19.93 -10.07 -20.64
CA LYS A 180 20.34 -10.83 -19.44
C LYS A 180 19.39 -10.59 -18.26
N SER A 181 18.95 -9.35 -18.08
CA SER A 181 18.00 -8.99 -17.02
C SER A 181 16.59 -9.51 -17.35
N ALA A 182 16.16 -9.44 -18.61
CA ALA A 182 14.87 -10.01 -19.03
C ALA A 182 14.82 -11.53 -18.76
N GLU A 183 15.88 -12.24 -19.12
CA GLU A 183 16.01 -13.69 -18.88
C GLU A 183 16.01 -14.02 -17.38
N TYR A 184 16.70 -13.22 -16.55
CA TYR A 184 16.68 -13.38 -15.09
C TYR A 184 15.25 -13.39 -14.54
N TYR A 185 14.43 -12.41 -14.91
CA TYR A 185 13.05 -12.31 -14.40
C TYR A 185 12.14 -13.42 -14.96
N ARG A 186 12.31 -13.82 -16.23
CA ARG A 186 11.58 -14.97 -16.82
C ARG A 186 11.95 -16.30 -16.18
N ASN A 187 13.18 -16.43 -15.68
CA ASN A 187 13.67 -17.61 -14.98
C ASN A 187 13.20 -17.71 -13.52
N ILE A 188 12.59 -16.65 -12.96
CA ILE A 188 11.93 -16.72 -11.65
C ILE A 188 10.73 -17.64 -11.78
N LYS A 189 10.90 -18.90 -11.37
CA LYS A 189 9.88 -19.92 -11.51
C LYS A 189 8.67 -19.55 -10.65
N PRO A 190 7.50 -19.40 -11.27
CA PRO A 190 6.31 -19.13 -10.50
C PRO A 190 5.86 -20.41 -9.77
N GLN A 191 4.86 -20.28 -8.89
CA GLN A 191 4.44 -21.38 -8.01
C GLN A 191 4.03 -22.63 -8.81
N PRO A 192 4.59 -23.82 -8.52
CA PRO A 192 4.41 -25.02 -9.35
C PRO A 192 3.01 -25.64 -9.26
N TRP A 193 2.28 -25.36 -8.17
CA TRP A 193 0.91 -25.83 -7.97
C TRP A 193 -0.12 -24.97 -8.71
N ILE A 194 0.27 -23.81 -9.24
CA ILE A 194 -0.58 -22.97 -10.07
C ILE A 194 -0.47 -23.44 -11.52
N ARG A 195 -1.61 -23.70 -12.16
CA ARG A 195 -1.70 -24.02 -13.59
C ARG A 195 -1.67 -22.74 -14.42
N TRP A 196 -0.47 -22.25 -14.69
CA TRP A 196 -0.25 -20.99 -15.43
C TRP A 196 -0.80 -21.00 -16.85
N ASP A 197 -0.97 -22.18 -17.46
CA ASP A 197 -1.64 -22.37 -18.75
C ASP A 197 -3.13 -21.96 -18.73
N GLU A 198 -3.77 -21.95 -17.56
CA GLU A 198 -5.18 -21.60 -17.39
C GLU A 198 -5.38 -20.14 -16.96
N ILE A 199 -4.30 -19.42 -16.62
CA ILE A 199 -4.37 -18.04 -16.11
C ILE A 199 -4.36 -17.05 -17.27
N GLN A 200 -5.41 -16.24 -17.34
CA GLN A 200 -5.48 -15.12 -18.27
C GLN A 200 -4.89 -13.85 -17.65
N ARG A 201 -4.16 -13.07 -18.44
CA ARG A 201 -3.69 -11.74 -18.02
C ARG A 201 -4.89 -10.82 -17.77
N ALA A 202 -4.77 -9.93 -16.79
CA ALA A 202 -5.78 -8.91 -16.52
C ALA A 202 -5.95 -7.98 -17.73
N ASN A 203 -7.18 -7.87 -18.24
CA ASN A 203 -7.50 -6.96 -19.35
C ASN A 203 -7.53 -5.51 -18.85
N SER A 204 -6.66 -4.66 -19.41
CA SER A 204 -6.67 -3.22 -19.15
C SER A 204 -7.79 -2.55 -19.97
N PRO A 205 -8.73 -1.82 -19.34
CA PRO A 205 -9.73 -1.05 -20.07
C PRO A 205 -9.07 -0.09 -21.09
N TRP A 206 -9.69 0.11 -22.25
CA TRP A 206 -9.12 0.90 -23.36
C TRP A 206 -8.65 2.30 -22.94
N TYR A 207 -9.36 2.95 -22.02
CA TYR A 207 -9.02 4.29 -21.52
C TYR A 207 -7.79 4.29 -20.61
N ARG A 208 -7.54 3.21 -19.86
CA ARG A 208 -6.30 3.03 -19.08
C ARG A 208 -5.16 2.58 -19.97
N ALA A 209 -5.44 1.71 -20.95
CA ALA A 209 -4.43 1.24 -21.90
C ALA A 209 -3.77 2.40 -22.67
N TRP A 210 -4.48 3.51 -22.85
CA TRP A 210 -3.87 4.73 -23.38
C TRP A 210 -2.72 5.21 -22.50
N PHE A 211 -2.85 5.27 -21.17
CA PHE A 211 -1.79 5.79 -20.28
C PHE A 211 -0.80 4.72 -19.80
N GLU A 212 -1.30 3.53 -19.49
CA GLU A 212 -0.54 2.43 -18.90
C GLU A 212 0.05 1.47 -19.95
N GLY A 213 -0.39 1.60 -21.21
CA GLY A 213 -0.15 0.62 -22.26
C GLY A 213 -1.08 -0.58 -22.17
N ASP A 214 -1.00 -1.45 -23.16
CA ASP A 214 -1.63 -2.78 -23.20
C ASP A 214 -0.96 -3.81 -22.26
N GLY A 215 -0.10 -3.34 -21.34
CA GLY A 215 0.83 -4.17 -20.57
C GLY A 215 2.27 -4.09 -21.07
N THR A 216 2.51 -3.51 -22.25
CA THR A 216 3.87 -3.29 -22.77
C THR A 216 4.28 -1.82 -22.65
N GLN A 217 3.74 -0.91 -23.46
CA GLN A 217 4.19 0.49 -23.52
C GLN A 217 3.03 1.50 -23.66
N SER A 218 3.19 2.67 -23.06
CA SER A 218 2.32 3.83 -23.27
C SER A 218 2.55 4.45 -24.65
N TRP A 219 1.52 5.03 -25.27
CA TRP A 219 1.61 5.68 -26.59
C TRP A 219 2.66 6.79 -26.69
N TYR A 220 3.01 7.49 -25.60
CA TYR A 220 4.04 8.54 -25.58
C TYR A 220 5.43 7.99 -25.25
N GLY A 221 5.62 6.67 -25.20
CA GLY A 221 6.93 6.08 -24.87
C GLY A 221 8.05 6.54 -25.80
N PHE A 222 7.75 6.83 -27.07
CA PHE A 222 8.71 7.37 -28.05
C PHE A 222 9.10 8.84 -27.80
N LEU A 223 8.33 9.59 -27.00
CA LEU A 223 8.59 10.99 -26.67
C LEU A 223 9.40 11.13 -25.38
N LEU A 224 9.50 10.07 -24.57
CA LEU A 224 10.36 10.06 -23.39
C LEU A 224 11.80 10.08 -23.90
N PRO A 225 12.57 11.16 -23.67
CA PRO A 225 13.98 11.15 -24.03
C PRO A 225 14.65 10.00 -23.29
N ASP A 226 15.64 9.37 -23.94
CA ASP A 226 16.47 8.32 -23.33
C ASP A 226 17.23 8.91 -22.12
N THR A 227 16.54 9.02 -21.00
CA THR A 227 17.15 9.34 -19.73
C THR A 227 17.84 8.06 -19.31
N ARG A 228 19.17 7.99 -19.48
CA ARG A 228 19.99 6.97 -18.83
C ARG A 228 19.58 6.94 -17.36
N SER A 229 18.96 5.86 -16.91
CA SER A 229 18.44 5.77 -15.55
C SER A 229 19.62 5.94 -14.59
N VAL A 230 19.42 6.60 -13.46
CA VAL A 230 20.50 6.80 -12.48
C VAL A 230 21.03 5.45 -11.96
N VAL A 231 20.18 4.42 -12.00
CA VAL A 231 20.53 3.02 -11.70
C VAL A 231 21.45 2.41 -12.77
N SER A 232 21.31 2.79 -14.04
CA SER A 232 22.21 2.37 -15.11
C SER A 232 23.54 3.12 -15.15
N ARG A 233 23.77 4.14 -14.30
CA ARG A 233 25.10 4.77 -14.17
C ARG A 233 26.13 3.81 -13.56
N ASN A 234 25.69 2.77 -12.86
CA ASN A 234 26.55 1.79 -12.20
C ASN A 234 26.61 0.42 -12.90
N SER A 235 25.95 0.24 -14.07
CA SER A 235 26.23 -0.95 -14.87
C SER A 235 27.60 -0.78 -15.51
N VAL A 236 28.58 -1.56 -15.04
CA VAL A 236 29.89 -1.72 -15.66
C VAL A 236 29.67 -1.89 -17.17
N ASN A 237 30.24 -1.00 -17.97
CA ASN A 237 30.21 -1.14 -19.42
C ASN A 237 30.91 -2.46 -19.74
N GLU A 238 30.28 -3.35 -20.50
CA GLU A 238 30.91 -4.61 -20.93
C GLU A 238 32.17 -4.36 -21.79
N GLU A 239 32.35 -3.14 -22.30
CA GLU A 239 33.58 -2.69 -22.96
C GLU A 239 34.80 -2.61 -22.00
N ASP A 240 34.58 -2.44 -20.69
CA ASP A 240 35.68 -2.40 -19.70
C ASP A 240 36.10 -3.80 -19.22
N SER A 241 35.27 -4.83 -19.40
CA SER A 241 35.64 -6.21 -19.02
C SER A 241 36.56 -6.90 -20.01
N ASP A 242 36.50 -6.54 -21.30
CA ASP A 242 37.35 -7.16 -22.32
C ASP A 242 38.77 -6.59 -22.36
N MET A 243 39.01 -5.40 -21.78
CA MET A 243 40.35 -4.80 -21.70
C MET A 243 41.19 -5.29 -20.51
N ASN A 244 40.61 -5.97 -19.52
CA ASN A 244 41.33 -6.46 -18.35
C ASN A 244 41.76 -7.94 -18.45
N VAL A 245 41.26 -8.70 -19.42
CA VAL A 245 41.63 -10.11 -19.59
C VAL A 245 42.93 -10.28 -20.39
N THR A 246 43.30 -9.31 -21.24
CA THR A 246 44.52 -9.40 -22.08
C THR A 246 45.83 -8.98 -21.39
N ASN A 247 45.78 -8.35 -20.21
CA ASN A 247 46.99 -7.85 -19.52
C ASN A 247 47.47 -8.74 -18.37
N GLN A 248 46.93 -9.95 -18.20
CA GLN A 248 47.25 -10.83 -17.07
C GLN A 248 47.70 -12.24 -17.50
N THR A 249 48.37 -12.36 -18.65
CA THR A 249 49.00 -13.62 -19.11
C THR A 249 50.47 -13.49 -19.52
N ASP A 250 51.14 -12.36 -19.28
CA ASP A 250 52.60 -12.27 -19.44
C ASP A 250 53.22 -11.61 -18.20
N LEU A 251 53.61 -12.45 -17.23
CA LEU A 251 54.75 -12.31 -16.30
C LEU A 251 54.85 -13.55 -15.39
#